data_AF-A0A5A9FLK8-F1
#
_entry.id   AF-A0A5A9FLK8-F1
#
_cell.length_a   1.000
_cell.length_b   1.000
_cell.length_c   1.000
_cell.angle_alpha   90.00
_cell.angle_beta   90.00
_cell.angle_gamma   90.00
#
_symmetry.space_group_name_H-M   'P 1'
#
loop_
_entity.id
_entity.type
_entity.pdbx_description
1 polymer ?
#
loop_
_entity_poly.entity_id
_entity_poly.type
_entity_poly.pdbx_seq_one_letter_code
_entity_poly.pdbx_strand_id
1 'polypeptide(L)'
;MRLQTDPSCFSITAFLADQVALVAREEKLPPGAALLRLQELSRTPEGRAKLIRLIDAAAQREPNADEAAKIAAICRELSAWGYGEGRRSAGFAEGNHRAAA
;
A
#
# COMPACT_ATOMS: atom_id res chain seq x y z
N MET A 1 -18.06 -22.62 14.22
CA MET A 1 -17.01 -22.53 13.19
C MET A 1 -16.21 -21.25 13.45
N ARG A 2 -15.02 -21.35 14.05
CA ARG A 2 -14.11 -20.20 14.19
C ARG A 2 -13.11 -20.29 13.06
N LEU A 3 -13.19 -19.39 12.09
CA LEU A 3 -12.15 -19.24 11.07
C LEU A 3 -10.89 -18.75 11.77
N GLN A 4 -10.00 -19.68 12.14
CA GLN A 4 -8.61 -19.37 12.44
C GLN A 4 -7.94 -19.01 11.13
N THR A 5 -8.00 -17.74 10.75
CA THR A 5 -7.07 -17.18 9.78
C THR A 5 -5.75 -16.96 10.50
N ASP A 6 -4.76 -17.78 10.14
CA ASP A 6 -3.37 -17.53 10.48
C ASP A 6 -2.98 -16.13 9.97
N PRO A 7 -2.52 -15.21 10.83
CA PRO A 7 -2.12 -13.86 10.42
C PRO A 7 -0.91 -13.85 9.48
N SER A 8 -0.22 -14.99 9.29
CA SER A 8 0.86 -15.14 8.33
C SER A 8 0.40 -15.61 6.93
N CYS A 9 -0.86 -15.99 6.76
CA CYS A 9 -1.46 -16.32 5.47
C CYS A 9 -2.05 -15.08 4.79
N PHE A 10 -1.19 -14.19 4.29
CA PHE A 10 -1.62 -13.06 3.46
C PHE A 10 -2.17 -13.57 2.12
N SER A 11 -3.49 -13.50 1.94
CA SER A 11 -4.08 -13.56 0.62
C SER A 11 -3.96 -12.19 -0.04
N ILE A 12 -3.33 -12.13 -1.22
CA ILE A 12 -3.19 -10.90 -2.02
C ILE A 12 -4.56 -10.22 -2.22
N THR A 13 -5.62 -11.01 -2.38
CA THR A 13 -6.99 -10.51 -2.55
C THR A 13 -7.53 -9.87 -1.27
N ALA A 14 -7.25 -10.46 -0.09
CA ALA A 14 -7.66 -9.89 1.19
C ALA A 14 -6.91 -8.58 1.46
N PHE A 15 -5.61 -8.56 1.17
CA PHE A 15 -4.78 -7.37 1.28
C PHE A 15 -5.24 -6.21 0.38
N LEU A 16 -5.64 -6.52 -0.85
CA LEU A 16 -6.22 -5.53 -1.75
C LEU A 16 -7.57 -5.04 -1.24
N ALA A 17 -8.42 -5.95 -0.75
CA ALA A 17 -9.71 -5.59 -0.19
C ALA A 17 -9.56 -4.65 1.02
N ASP A 18 -8.60 -4.91 1.90
CA ASP A 18 -8.32 -4.08 3.07
C ASP A 18 -7.85 -2.68 2.66
N GLN A 19 -6.96 -2.58 1.68
CA GLN A 19 -6.55 -1.27 1.13
C GLN A 19 -7.72 -0.51 0.49
N VAL A 20 -8.57 -1.20 -0.27
CA VAL A 20 -9.76 -0.59 -0.89
C VAL A 20 -10.74 -0.11 0.17
N ALA A 21 -10.97 -0.91 1.22
CA ALA A 21 -11.85 -0.54 2.33
C ALA A 21 -11.32 0.68 3.08
N LEU A 22 -10.01 0.76 3.31
CA LEU A 22 -9.37 1.92 3.93
C LEU A 22 -9.51 3.18 3.06
N VAL A 23 -9.20 3.10 1.76
CA VAL A 23 -9.36 4.25 0.85
C VAL A 23 -10.83 4.67 0.75
N ALA A 24 -11.76 3.73 0.67
CA ALA A 24 -13.19 3.99 0.64
C ALA A 24 -13.65 4.76 1.88
N ARG A 25 -13.22 4.33 3.06
CA ARG A 25 -13.54 4.96 4.34
C ARG A 25 -12.98 6.38 4.43
N GLU A 26 -11.70 6.53 4.11
CA GLU A 26 -10.99 7.80 4.33
C GLU A 26 -11.34 8.88 3.29
N GLU A 27 -11.52 8.50 2.03
CA GLU A 27 -11.93 9.43 0.97
C GLU A 27 -13.46 9.47 0.76
N LYS A 28 -14.24 8.73 1.56
CA LYS A 28 -15.71 8.62 1.47
C LYS A 28 -16.19 8.21 0.07
N LEU A 29 -15.53 7.22 -0.51
CA LEU A 29 -15.79 6.73 -1.86
C LEU A 29 -16.57 5.41 -1.83
N PRO A 30 -17.42 5.12 -2.83
CA PRO A 30 -17.93 3.78 -3.02
C PRO A 30 -16.79 2.81 -3.37
N PRO A 31 -16.91 1.49 -3.06
CA PRO A 31 -15.81 0.54 -3.22
C PRO A 31 -15.18 0.51 -4.62
N GLY A 32 -15.98 0.63 -5.67
CA GLY A 32 -15.48 0.69 -7.05
C GLY A 32 -14.63 1.93 -7.34
N ALA A 33 -15.03 3.10 -6.82
CA ALA A 33 -14.25 4.32 -6.97
C ALA A 33 -12.99 4.30 -6.09
N ALA A 34 -13.06 3.70 -4.91
CA ALA A 34 -11.89 3.50 -4.05
C ALA A 34 -10.83 2.59 -4.69
N LEU A 35 -11.24 1.56 -5.43
CA LEU A 35 -10.32 0.72 -6.20
C LEU A 35 -9.62 1.51 -7.30
N LEU A 36 -10.35 2.32 -8.08
CA LEU A 36 -9.75 3.18 -9.11
C LEU A 36 -8.79 4.19 -8.48
N ARG A 37 -9.20 4.79 -7.36
CA ARG A 37 -8.38 5.73 -6.62
C ARG A 37 -7.09 5.11 -6.10
N LEU A 38 -7.18 3.89 -5.53
CA LEU A 38 -6.02 3.13 -5.11
C LEU A 38 -5.05 2.89 -6.29
N GLN A 39 -5.58 2.48 -7.44
CA GLN A 39 -4.78 2.29 -8.66
C GLN A 39 -4.11 3.58 -9.12
N GLU A 40 -4.79 4.73 -9.06
CA GLU A 40 -4.20 6.03 -9.37
C GLU A 40 -3.04 6.38 -8.42
N LEU A 41 -3.25 6.21 -7.12
CA LEU A 41 -2.23 6.47 -6.09
C LEU A 41 -1.01 5.56 -6.29
N SER A 42 -1.19 4.31 -6.66
CA SER A 42 -0.07 3.37 -6.86
C SER A 42 0.85 3.71 -8.05
N ARG A 43 0.38 4.49 -9.03
CA ARG A 43 1.10 4.76 -10.29
C ARG A 43 2.33 5.64 -10.11
N THR A 44 2.30 6.61 -9.20
CA THR A 44 3.40 7.58 -9.03
C THR A 44 4.04 7.45 -7.65
N PRO A 45 5.34 7.76 -7.49
CA PRO A 45 5.99 7.80 -6.19
C PRO A 45 5.25 8.69 -5.18
N GLU A 46 4.76 9.85 -5.63
CA GLU A 46 4.02 10.81 -4.81
C GLU A 46 2.67 10.24 -4.39
N GLY A 47 1.97 9.56 -5.30
CA GLY A 47 0.72 8.86 -5.01
C GLY A 47 0.93 7.73 -4.00
N ARG A 48 2.02 6.96 -4.13
CA ARG A 48 2.39 5.90 -3.18
C ARG A 48 2.69 6.47 -1.79
N ALA A 49 3.42 7.58 -1.73
CA ALA A 49 3.66 8.29 -0.47
C ALA A 49 2.37 8.83 0.15
N LYS A 50 1.45 9.34 -0.67
CA LYS A 50 0.12 9.76 -0.20
C LYS A 50 -0.70 8.58 0.34
N LEU A 51 -0.65 7.42 -0.32
CA LEU A 51 -1.32 6.20 0.14
C LEU A 51 -0.80 5.77 1.51
N ILE A 52 0.53 5.73 1.69
CA ILE A 52 1.16 5.43 2.99
C ILE A 52 0.66 6.39 4.08
N ARG A 53 0.65 7.70 3.82
CA ARG A 53 0.17 8.70 4.78
C ARG A 53 -1.32 8.53 5.12
N LEU A 54 -2.14 8.17 4.14
CA LEU A 54 -3.57 7.94 4.36
C LEU A 54 -3.79 6.75 5.29
N ILE A 55 -3.08 5.64 5.04
CA ILE A 55 -3.19 4.41 5.84
C ILE A 55 -2.63 4.65 7.25
N ASP A 56 -1.50 5.35 7.39
CA ASP A 56 -0.93 5.69 8.70
C ASP A 56 -1.87 6.59 9.52
N ALA A 57 -2.45 7.63 8.90
CA ALA A 57 -3.44 8.49 9.53
C ALA A 57 -4.74 7.75 9.90
N ALA A 58 -5.07 6.67 9.18
CA ALA A 58 -6.20 5.79 9.51
C ALA A 58 -5.87 4.94 10.75
N ALA A 59 -4.66 4.42 10.87
CA ALA A 59 -4.20 3.66 12.04
C ALA A 59 -4.21 4.53 13.32
N GLN A 60 -3.76 5.78 13.22
CA GLN A 60 -3.71 6.70 14.37
C GLN A 60 -5.10 7.11 14.89
N ARG A 61 -6.13 7.10 14.02
CA ARG A 61 -7.52 7.45 14.38
C ARG A 61 -8.36 6.26 14.79
N GLU A 62 -7.87 5.04 14.60
CA GLU A 62 -8.61 3.81 14.88
C GLU A 62 -8.67 3.58 16.40
N PRO A 63 -9.86 3.64 17.03
CA PRO A 63 -10.00 3.46 18.48
C PRO A 63 -9.75 2.02 18.93
N ASN A 64 -9.91 1.04 18.04
CA ASN A 64 -9.65 -0.36 18.36
C ASN A 64 -8.16 -0.68 18.16
N ALA A 65 -7.47 -1.03 19.25
CA ALA A 65 -6.04 -1.33 19.23
C ALA A 65 -5.67 -2.51 18.31
N ASP A 66 -6.51 -3.54 18.23
CA ASP A 66 -6.28 -4.69 17.36
C ASP A 66 -6.45 -4.32 15.89
N GLU A 67 -7.42 -3.47 15.58
CA GLU A 67 -7.66 -2.98 14.23
C GLU A 67 -6.56 -2.00 13.80
N ALA A 68 -6.14 -1.10 14.69
CA ALA A 68 -5.00 -0.21 14.47
C ALA A 68 -3.71 -0.99 14.17
N ALA A 69 -3.48 -2.11 14.88
CA ALA A 69 -2.34 -2.98 14.64
C ALA A 69 -2.37 -3.62 13.24
N LYS A 70 -3.55 -4.01 12.73
CA LYS A 70 -3.71 -4.50 11.36
C LYS A 70 -3.41 -3.42 10.32
N ILE A 71 -3.96 -2.22 10.51
CA ILE A 71 -3.72 -1.08 9.60
C ILE A 71 -2.22 -0.73 9.58
N ALA A 72 -1.57 -0.75 10.75
CA ALA A 72 -0.12 -0.56 10.84
C ALA A 72 0.68 -1.68 10.15
N ALA A 73 0.23 -2.93 10.22
CA ALA A 73 0.84 -4.03 9.48
C ALA A 73 0.74 -3.84 7.96
N ILE A 74 -0.41 -3.36 7.46
CA ILE A 74 -0.59 -3.00 6.04
C ILE A 74 0.40 -1.90 5.63
N CYS A 75 0.56 -0.87 6.45
CA CYS A 75 1.50 0.22 6.19
C CYS A 75 2.95 -0.28 6.08
N ARG A 76 3.38 -1.15 7.02
CA ARG A 76 4.73 -1.76 6.98
C ARG A 76 4.96 -2.61 5.74
N GLU A 77 3.99 -3.41 5.35
CA GLU A 77 4.11 -4.27 4.17
C GLU A 77 4.24 -3.43 2.88
N LEU A 78 3.42 -2.38 2.75
CA LEU A 78 3.52 -1.45 1.61
C LEU A 78 4.89 -0.76 1.56
N SER A 79 5.42 -0.32 2.71
CA SER A 79 6.77 0.25 2.79
C SER A 79 7.86 -0.76 2.39
N ALA A 80 7.75 -2.02 2.82
CA ALA A 80 8.68 -3.08 2.40
C ALA A 80 8.66 -3.32 0.88
N TRP A 81 7.54 -3.08 0.22
CA TRP A 81 7.41 -3.17 -1.24
C TRP A 81 7.86 -1.89 -1.98
N GLY A 82 8.39 -0.89 -1.26
CA GLY A 82 8.88 0.36 -1.83
C GLY A 82 7.80 1.42 -2.09
N TYR A 83 6.65 1.33 -1.40
CA TYR A 83 5.73 2.47 -1.30
C TYR A 83 6.27 3.47 -0.27
N GLY A 84 6.21 4.77 -0.57
CA GLY A 84 6.63 5.83 0.37
C GLY A 84 8.10 6.25 0.26
N GLU A 85 8.99 5.37 -0.16
CA GLU A 85 10.30 5.77 -0.66
C GLU A 85 10.14 6.18 -2.13
N GLY A 86 10.15 7.49 -2.37
CA GLY A 86 10.54 7.97 -3.68
C GLY A 86 11.92 7.38 -3.93
N ARG A 87 12.01 6.32 -4.75
CA ARG A 87 13.29 5.79 -5.22
C ARG A 87 14.05 7.02 -5.73
N ARG A 88 15.01 7.51 -4.95
CA ARG A 88 16.26 7.99 -5.53
C ARG A 88 16.64 6.83 -6.43
N SER A 89 16.61 7.06 -7.74
CA SER A 89 17.13 6.10 -8.70
C SER A 89 18.43 5.54 -8.14
N ALA A 90 18.39 4.33 -7.59
CA ALA A 90 19.56 3.48 -7.63
C ALA A 90 19.75 3.30 -9.12
N GLY A 91 20.65 4.10 -9.68
CA GLY A 91 20.99 4.06 -11.08
C GLY A 91 21.24 2.60 -11.41
N PHE A 92 20.40 2.03 -12.26
CA PHE A 92 20.90 1.02 -13.16
C PHE A 92 21.98 1.75 -13.95
N ALA A 93 23.23 1.53 -13.56
CA ALA A 93 24.37 1.99 -14.33
C ALA A 93 24.11 1.55 -15.76
N GLU A 94 24.00 2.56 -16.61
CA GLU A 94 23.94 2.46 -18.05
C GLU A 94 25.13 1.60 -18.51
N GLY A 95 24.86 0.30 -18.71
CA GLY A 95 25.75 -0.62 -19.40
C GLY A 95 25.78 -0.22 -20.86
N ASN A 96 26.49 0.87 -21.15
CA ASN A 96 26.79 1.40 -22.47
C ASN A 96 27.66 0.37 -23.21
N HIS A 97 27.02 -0.67 -23.76
CA HIS A 97 27.67 -1.56 -24.72
C HIS A 97 27.83 -0.82 -26.04
N ARG A 98 28.89 -0.01 -26.10
CA ARG A 98 29.62 0.24 -27.34
C ARG A 98 30.12 -1.11 -27.87
N ALA A 99 29.62 -1.52 -29.02
CA ALA A 99 30.38 -2.20 -30.06
C ALA A 99 30.11 -1.38 -31.33
N ALA A 100 30.96 -0.47 -31.81
CA ALA A 100 32.38 -0.57 -32.18
C ALA A 100 32.62 -1.63 -33.27
N ALA A 101 32.61 -1.12 -34.51
CA ALA A 101 33.17 -1.62 -35.78
C ALA A 101 32.61 -2.93 -36.37
#